data_AF-A0A512JCH0-F1
#
_entry.id   AF-A0A512JCH0-F1
#
_cell.length_a   1.000
_cell.length_b   1.000
_cell.length_c   1.000
_cell.angle_alpha   90.00
_cell.angle_beta   90.00
_cell.angle_gamma   90.00
#
_symmetry.space_group_name_H-M   'P 1'
#
loop_
_entity.id
_entity.type
_entity.pdbx_description
1 polymer ?
#
loop_
_entity_poly.entity_id
_entity_poly.type
_entity_poly.pdbx_seq_one_letter_code
_entity_poly.pdbx_strand_id
1 'polypeptide(L)'
;MDTDRLTKLTELRQRGLITEAEYEDQKRRLLKPRRPRTRWTGWWWKVPALLFLLWLFWPRTSTGFPTCTASTTRELVRRAIEEGADSRLTRMKLLALDEIEEVSYDAKAPERYCTAVATLNAGERGITWRLYQRGGTLLIDVRGL
;
A
#
# COMPACT_ATOMS: atom_id res chain seq x y z
N MET A 1 25.99 18.68 26.28
CA MET A 1 26.27 17.77 25.16
C MET A 1 27.35 18.32 24.20
N ASP A 2 27.98 19.47 24.53
CA ASP A 2 28.97 20.13 23.66
C ASP A 2 30.44 19.76 23.98
N THR A 3 30.70 19.15 25.13
CA THR A 3 32.03 18.71 25.57
C THR A 3 32.63 17.64 24.66
N ASP A 4 31.81 16.68 24.21
CA ASP A 4 32.22 15.59 23.31
C ASP A 4 32.59 16.07 21.89
N ARG A 5 32.01 17.20 21.45
CA ARG A 5 32.33 17.79 20.15
C ARG A 5 33.65 18.56 20.18
N LEU A 6 33.96 19.19 21.31
CA LEU A 6 35.21 19.92 21.50
C LEU A 6 36.41 18.96 21.56
N THR A 7 36.27 17.82 22.24
CA THR A 7 37.31 16.77 22.31
C THR A 7 37.62 16.19 20.93
N LYS A 8 36.60 15.95 20.11
CA LYS A 8 36.79 15.48 18.73
C LYS A 8 37.52 16.49 17.84
N LEU A 9 37.26 17.79 18.00
CA LEU A 9 37.99 18.83 17.25
C LEU A 9 39.46 18.92 17.64
N THR A 10 39.78 18.76 18.93
CA THR A 10 41.17 18.74 19.38
C THR A 10 41.93 17.54 18.82
N GLU A 11 41.29 16.37 18.73
CA GLU A 11 41.88 15.18 18.13
C GLU A 11 42.17 15.38 16.62
N LEU A 12 41.24 15.99 15.88
CA LEU A 12 41.44 16.28 14.44
C LEU A 12 42.59 17.27 14.19
N ARG A 13 42.74 18.28 15.06
CA ARG A 13 43.87 19.21 15.02
C ARG A 13 45.19 18.50 15.32
N GLN A 14 45.23 17.66 16.35
CA GLN A 14 46.44 16.90 16.71
C GLN A 14 46.89 15.94 15.60
N ARG A 15 45.95 15.42 14.82
CA ARG A 15 46.23 14.59 13.63
C ARG A 15 46.61 15.40 12.39
N GLY A 16 46.65 16.73 12.46
CA GLY A 16 46.96 17.61 11.34
C GLY A 16 45.90 17.63 10.23
N LEU A 17 44.70 17.12 10.51
CA LEU A 17 43.61 17.01 9.52
C LEU A 17 42.87 18.34 9.30
N ILE A 18 43.06 19.30 10.20
CA ILE A 18 42.50 20.66 10.10
C ILE A 18 43.59 21.67 10.44
N THR A 19 43.55 22.80 9.77
CA THR A 19 44.47 23.92 10.02
C THR A 19 44.09 24.68 11.29
N GLU A 20 45.05 25.43 11.85
CA GLU A 20 44.82 26.25 13.05
C GLU A 20 43.65 27.23 12.87
N ALA A 21 43.55 27.82 11.68
CA ALA A 21 42.48 28.75 11.32
C ALA A 21 41.11 28.06 11.31
N GLU A 22 41.03 26.83 10.79
CA GLU A 22 39.79 26.05 10.76
C GLU A 22 39.37 25.57 12.15
N TYR A 23 40.34 25.17 12.98
CA TYR A 23 40.08 24.81 14.37
C TYR A 23 39.47 25.97 15.15
N GLU A 24 40.05 27.16 15.05
CA GLU A 24 39.56 28.35 15.75
C GLU A 24 38.20 28.83 15.23
N ASP A 25 37.92 28.74 13.92
CA ASP A 25 36.57 29.07 13.39
C ASP A 25 35.52 28.09 13.90
N GLN A 26 35.81 26.79 13.91
CA GLN A 26 34.87 25.78 14.39
C GLN A 26 34.64 25.85 15.90
N LYS A 27 35.70 26.09 16.69
CA LYS A 27 35.60 26.32 18.13
C LYS A 27 34.71 27.53 18.43
N ARG A 28 34.87 28.65 17.70
CA ARG A 28 33.99 29.82 17.83
C ARG A 28 32.53 29.51 17.47
N ARG A 29 32.27 28.64 16.49
CA ARG A 29 30.90 28.22 16.13
C ARG A 29 30.25 27.35 17.20
N LEU A 30 31.02 26.46 17.84
CA LEU A 30 30.53 25.60 18.92
C LEU A 30 30.26 26.38 20.21
N LEU A 31 31.10 27.37 20.52
CA LEU A 31 30.98 28.19 21.74
C LEU A 31 29.98 29.34 21.61
N LYS A 32 29.52 29.67 20.40
CA LYS A 32 28.43 30.64 20.25
C LYS A 32 27.18 30.03 20.88
N PRO A 33 26.59 30.66 21.92
CA PRO A 33 25.28 30.24 22.39
C PRO A 33 24.36 30.30 21.18
N ARG A 34 23.77 29.15 20.83
CA ARG A 34 22.78 29.07 19.77
C ARG A 34 21.61 29.90 20.26
N ARG A 35 21.62 31.20 19.94
CA ARG A 35 20.54 32.12 20.27
C ARG A 35 19.28 31.41 19.78
N PRO A 36 18.33 31.05 20.65
CA PRO A 36 17.07 30.53 20.17
C PRO A 36 16.55 31.62 19.26
N ARG A 37 16.40 31.30 17.98
CA ARG A 37 15.88 32.23 16.99
C ARG A 37 14.38 32.33 17.30
N THR A 38 14.05 33.08 18.35
CA THR A 38 12.70 33.42 18.77
C THR A 38 12.11 34.37 17.72
N ARG A 39 11.71 33.77 16.61
CA ARG A 39 10.73 34.31 15.66
C ARG A 39 9.64 33.25 15.51
N TRP A 40 8.97 32.97 16.63
CA TRP A 40 7.79 32.11 16.70
C TRP A 40 6.65 32.87 17.37
N THR A 41 6.41 34.09 16.90
CA THR A 41 5.14 34.79 17.06
C THR A 41 4.29 34.45 15.84
N GLY A 42 3.48 33.39 15.91
CA GLY A 42 2.35 33.23 14.97
C GLY A 42 2.08 31.88 14.31
N TRP A 43 2.75 30.76 14.67
CA TRP A 43 2.54 29.49 13.94
C TRP A 43 2.48 28.20 14.79
N TRP A 44 2.04 28.28 16.06
CA TRP A 44 1.95 27.09 16.93
C TRP A 44 0.69 26.22 16.71
N TRP A 45 -0.35 26.75 16.06
CA TRP A 45 -1.61 26.01 15.86
C TRP A 45 -1.64 25.18 14.57
N LYS A 46 -0.68 25.38 13.64
CA LYS A 46 -0.75 24.73 12.32
C LYS A 46 -0.14 23.33 12.27
N VAL A 47 0.66 22.94 13.26
CA VAL A 47 1.19 21.57 13.37
C VAL A 47 0.09 20.55 13.70
N PRO A 48 -0.78 20.75 14.72
CA PRO A 48 -1.92 19.83 14.93
C PRO A 48 -2.90 19.88 13.76
N ALA A 49 -3.11 21.04 13.12
CA ALA A 49 -3.96 21.14 11.94
C ALA A 49 -3.44 20.35 10.72
N LEU A 50 -2.12 20.30 10.51
CA LEU A 50 -1.50 19.53 9.43
C LEU A 50 -1.61 18.02 9.65
N LEU A 51 -1.45 17.53 10.89
CA LEU A 51 -1.69 16.11 11.22
C LEU A 51 -3.16 15.73 11.08
N PHE A 52 -4.08 16.60 11.47
CA PHE A 52 -5.52 16.42 11.27
C PHE A 52 -5.89 16.36 9.78
N LEU A 53 -5.29 17.21 8.94
CA LEU A 53 -5.47 17.17 7.48
C LEU A 53 -4.92 15.89 6.85
N LEU A 54 -3.75 15.41 7.27
CA LEU A 54 -3.20 14.13 6.83
C LEU A 54 -4.09 12.94 7.21
N TRP A 55 -4.68 12.95 8.41
CA TRP A 55 -5.63 11.92 8.84
C TRP A 55 -6.95 11.96 8.04
N LEU A 56 -7.43 13.15 7.69
CA LEU A 56 -8.63 13.34 6.84
C LEU A 56 -8.43 12.86 5.40
N PHE A 57 -7.19 12.93 4.90
CA PHE A 57 -6.84 12.57 3.53
C PHE A 57 -6.26 11.15 3.39
N TRP A 58 -6.33 10.34 4.45
CA TRP A 58 -5.97 8.93 4.31
C TRP A 58 -7.03 8.23 3.45
N PRO A 59 -6.65 7.55 2.35
CA PRO A 59 -7.60 6.81 1.55
C PRO A 59 -8.17 5.70 2.42
N ARG A 60 -9.42 5.87 2.84
CA ARG A 60 -10.19 4.80 3.48
C ARG A 60 -10.32 3.71 2.44
N THR A 61 -9.52 2.65 2.57
CA THR A 61 -9.74 1.40 1.84
C THR A 61 -11.13 0.94 2.20
N SER A 62 -12.05 1.07 1.26
CA SER A 62 -13.45 0.71 1.44
C SER A 62 -13.53 -0.77 1.81
N THR A 63 -13.96 -1.04 3.04
CA THR A 63 -14.58 -2.30 3.46
C THR A 63 -15.91 -2.47 2.72
N GLY A 64 -15.83 -2.56 1.39
CA GLY A 64 -16.96 -2.72 0.48
C GLY A 64 -16.92 -4.09 -0.18
N PHE A 65 -18.07 -4.51 -0.71
CA PHE A 65 -18.19 -5.75 -1.45
C PHE A 65 -17.17 -5.79 -2.63
N PRO A 66 -16.34 -6.85 -2.77
CA PRO A 66 -15.16 -6.82 -3.64
C PRO A 66 -15.51 -6.83 -5.13
N THR A 67 -14.80 -6.03 -5.92
CA THR A 67 -15.04 -5.84 -7.37
C THR A 67 -14.68 -7.09 -8.18
N CYS A 68 -15.19 -7.17 -9.42
CA CYS A 68 -14.83 -8.25 -10.36
C CYS A 68 -13.31 -8.35 -10.59
N THR A 69 -12.61 -7.22 -10.57
CA THR A 69 -11.16 -7.10 -10.81
C THR A 69 -10.31 -7.23 -9.56
N ALA A 70 -10.92 -7.35 -8.37
CA ALA A 70 -10.17 -7.49 -7.13
C ALA A 70 -9.32 -8.77 -7.14
N SER A 71 -8.11 -8.70 -6.57
CA SER A 71 -7.20 -9.84 -6.50
C SER A 71 -7.81 -11.03 -5.74
N THR A 72 -8.64 -10.76 -4.74
CA THR A 72 -9.40 -11.77 -3.99
C THR A 72 -10.42 -12.49 -4.88
N THR A 73 -11.13 -11.77 -5.74
CA THR A 73 -12.09 -12.35 -6.69
C THR A 73 -11.38 -13.25 -7.71
N ARG A 74 -10.25 -12.81 -8.26
CA ARG A 74 -9.46 -13.61 -9.22
C ARG A 74 -9.00 -14.94 -8.61
N GLU A 75 -8.56 -14.93 -7.36
CA GLU A 75 -8.12 -16.15 -6.68
C GLU A 75 -9.31 -17.11 -6.40
N LEU A 76 -10.48 -16.56 -6.06
CA LEU A 76 -11.70 -17.36 -5.92
C LEU A 76 -12.13 -17.98 -7.26
N VAL A 77 -12.07 -17.24 -8.37
CA VAL A 77 -12.35 -17.77 -9.73
C VAL A 77 -11.38 -18.90 -10.05
N ARG A 78 -10.08 -18.69 -9.85
CA ARG A 78 -9.05 -19.73 -10.08
C ARG A 78 -9.38 -20.99 -9.30
N ARG A 79 -9.64 -20.85 -8.00
CA ARG A 79 -9.98 -21.99 -7.14
C ARG A 79 -11.25 -22.71 -7.60
N ALA A 80 -12.29 -21.96 -7.97
CA ALA A 80 -13.54 -22.55 -8.46
C ALA A 80 -13.34 -23.35 -9.77
N ILE A 81 -12.45 -22.92 -10.65
CA ILE A 81 -12.12 -23.63 -11.90
C ILE A 81 -11.23 -24.85 -11.64
N GLU A 82 -10.18 -24.68 -10.83
CA GLU A 82 -9.14 -25.71 -10.63
C GLU A 82 -9.55 -26.79 -9.62
N GLU A 83 -10.38 -26.45 -8.63
CA GLU A 83 -10.85 -27.36 -7.58
C GLU A 83 -12.35 -27.70 -7.71
N GLY A 84 -13.03 -27.14 -8.71
CA GLY A 84 -14.45 -27.35 -8.96
C GLY A 84 -14.81 -28.79 -9.31
N ALA A 85 -16.11 -29.10 -9.32
CA ALA A 85 -16.62 -30.43 -9.65
C ALA A 85 -16.12 -30.93 -11.02
N ASP A 86 -16.02 -30.02 -11.99
CA ASP A 86 -15.59 -30.31 -13.36
C ASP A 86 -14.07 -30.50 -13.50
N SER A 87 -13.28 -29.99 -12.56
CA SER A 87 -11.81 -30.10 -12.61
C SER A 87 -11.33 -31.55 -12.48
N ARG A 88 -12.14 -32.42 -11.88
CA ARG A 88 -11.87 -33.86 -11.76
C ARG A 88 -11.89 -34.58 -13.11
N LEU A 89 -12.62 -34.04 -14.09
CA LEU A 89 -12.79 -34.66 -15.41
C LEU A 89 -11.73 -34.19 -16.40
N THR A 90 -11.35 -32.90 -16.36
CA THR A 90 -10.52 -32.27 -17.39
C THR A 90 -9.25 -31.58 -16.88
N ARG A 91 -8.95 -31.61 -15.57
CA ARG A 91 -7.79 -30.96 -14.94
C ARG A 91 -7.53 -29.56 -15.52
N MET A 92 -8.58 -28.73 -15.55
CA MET A 92 -8.48 -27.38 -16.08
C MET A 92 -7.57 -26.53 -15.18
N LYS A 93 -6.71 -25.72 -15.80
CA LYS A 93 -5.85 -24.73 -15.12
C LYS A 93 -6.09 -23.36 -15.69
N LEU A 94 -6.27 -22.36 -14.82
CA LEU A 94 -6.47 -20.99 -15.23
C LEU A 94 -5.13 -20.29 -15.43
N LEU A 95 -4.78 -19.99 -16.67
CA LEU A 95 -3.54 -19.32 -17.05
C LEU A 95 -3.69 -17.80 -16.98
N ALA A 96 -4.79 -17.27 -17.53
CA ALA A 96 -5.09 -15.85 -17.52
C ALA A 96 -6.60 -15.60 -17.42
N LEU A 97 -6.96 -14.40 -16.96
CA LEU A 97 -8.33 -13.92 -16.86
C LEU A 97 -8.35 -12.48 -17.34
N ASP A 98 -8.84 -12.28 -18.55
CA ASP A 98 -8.81 -11.05 -19.31
C ASP A 98 -10.23 -10.55 -19.61
N GLU A 99 -10.37 -9.31 -20.09
CA GLU A 99 -11.68 -8.72 -20.44
C GLU A 99 -12.73 -8.79 -19.32
N ILE A 100 -12.30 -8.54 -18.08
CA ILE A 100 -13.18 -8.58 -16.91
C ILE A 100 -14.14 -7.39 -16.93
N GLU A 101 -15.44 -7.68 -17.04
CA GLU A 101 -16.51 -6.68 -17.01
C GLU A 101 -17.52 -6.98 -15.90
N GLU A 102 -18.03 -5.92 -15.25
CA GLU A 102 -19.14 -6.00 -14.30
C GLU A 102 -20.47 -5.90 -15.06
N VAL A 103 -21.28 -6.95 -14.94
CA VAL A 103 -22.60 -7.02 -15.59
C VAL A 103 -23.67 -6.39 -14.71
N SER A 104 -23.63 -6.66 -13.42
CA SER A 104 -24.57 -6.08 -12.45
C SER A 104 -24.05 -6.14 -11.03
N TYR A 105 -24.56 -5.24 -10.19
CA TYR A 105 -24.29 -5.19 -8.75
C TYR A 105 -25.57 -4.87 -7.99
N ASP A 106 -25.93 -5.72 -7.03
CA ASP A 106 -26.99 -5.44 -6.06
C ASP A 106 -26.35 -5.10 -4.70
N ALA A 107 -26.64 -3.89 -4.22
CA ALA A 107 -26.16 -3.43 -2.92
C ALA A 107 -27.02 -3.95 -1.75
N LYS A 108 -28.26 -4.39 -2.00
CA LYS A 108 -29.19 -4.88 -0.98
C LYS A 108 -28.95 -6.34 -0.64
N ALA A 109 -28.79 -7.17 -1.66
CA ALA A 109 -28.25 -8.52 -1.54
C ALA A 109 -26.83 -8.45 -2.09
N PRO A 110 -25.76 -8.48 -1.27
CA PRO A 110 -24.38 -8.25 -1.69
C PRO A 110 -23.93 -9.31 -2.70
N GLU A 111 -24.31 -9.06 -3.96
CA GLU A 111 -24.20 -9.93 -5.11
C GLU A 111 -23.71 -9.10 -6.30
N ARG A 112 -22.77 -9.67 -7.06
CA ARG A 112 -22.21 -9.05 -8.25
C ARG A 112 -22.05 -10.10 -9.33
N TYR A 113 -22.45 -9.76 -10.54
CA TYR A 113 -22.29 -10.61 -11.71
C TYR A 113 -21.18 -10.04 -12.58
N CYS A 114 -20.29 -10.90 -13.02
CA CYS A 114 -19.11 -10.53 -13.79
C CYS A 114 -18.96 -11.48 -14.98
N THR A 115 -18.37 -10.97 -16.05
CA THR A 115 -17.99 -11.76 -17.23
C THR A 115 -16.51 -11.54 -17.54
N ALA A 116 -15.86 -12.53 -18.16
CA ALA A 116 -14.47 -12.42 -18.62
C ALA A 116 -14.15 -13.48 -19.67
N VAL A 117 -12.98 -13.35 -20.29
CA VAL A 117 -12.34 -14.40 -21.08
C VAL A 117 -11.31 -15.10 -20.20
N ALA A 118 -11.49 -16.40 -20.01
CA ALA A 118 -10.58 -17.27 -19.28
C ALA A 118 -9.67 -18.03 -20.25
N THR A 119 -8.36 -17.84 -20.10
CA THR A 119 -7.35 -18.60 -20.83
C THR A 119 -7.02 -19.84 -20.03
N LEU A 120 -7.48 -21.01 -20.49
CA LEU A 120 -7.27 -22.29 -19.85
C LEU A 120 -6.21 -23.11 -20.59
N ASN A 121 -5.67 -24.15 -19.94
CA ASN A 121 -4.85 -25.16 -20.63
C ASN A 121 -5.59 -25.92 -21.75
N ALA A 122 -6.93 -25.86 -21.79
CA ALA A 122 -7.77 -26.44 -22.84
C ALA A 122 -8.17 -25.43 -23.93
N GLY A 123 -7.69 -24.19 -23.86
CA GLY A 123 -8.07 -23.08 -24.76
C GLY A 123 -8.77 -21.94 -24.04
N GLU A 124 -9.16 -20.93 -24.82
CA GLU A 124 -9.88 -19.76 -24.31
C GLU A 124 -11.39 -20.01 -24.24
N ARG A 125 -12.03 -19.55 -23.16
CA ARG A 125 -13.48 -19.62 -22.98
C ARG A 125 -14.02 -18.37 -22.30
N GLY A 126 -15.18 -17.90 -22.76
CA GLY A 126 -15.95 -16.89 -22.04
C GLY A 126 -16.59 -17.50 -20.79
N ILE A 127 -16.36 -16.88 -19.64
CA ILE A 127 -16.94 -17.32 -18.36
C ILE A 127 -17.77 -16.20 -17.73
N THR A 128 -18.83 -16.60 -17.04
CA THR A 128 -19.60 -15.70 -16.18
C THR A 128 -19.52 -16.20 -14.76
N TRP A 129 -19.34 -15.31 -13.79
CA TRP A 129 -19.43 -15.69 -12.38
C TRP A 129 -20.32 -14.77 -11.58
N ARG A 130 -20.95 -15.36 -10.57
CA ARG A 130 -21.68 -14.65 -9.52
C ARG A 130 -20.83 -14.65 -8.25
N LEU A 131 -20.51 -13.47 -7.78
CA LEU A 131 -19.90 -13.22 -6.48
C LEU A 131 -21.01 -12.89 -5.48
N TYR A 132 -21.05 -13.54 -4.33
CA TYR A 132 -22.08 -13.29 -3.31
C TYR A 132 -21.54 -13.54 -1.90
N GLN A 133 -22.12 -12.88 -0.89
CA GLN A 133 -21.73 -13.10 0.51
C GLN A 133 -22.81 -13.87 1.27
N ARG A 134 -22.41 -14.94 1.96
CA ARG A 134 -23.29 -15.73 2.84
C ARG A 134 -22.62 -15.97 4.19
N GLY A 135 -23.25 -15.50 5.28
CA GLY A 135 -22.73 -15.69 6.64
C GLY A 135 -21.33 -15.10 6.85
N GLY A 136 -21.06 -13.93 6.24
CA GLY A 136 -19.75 -13.29 6.28
C GLY A 136 -18.72 -13.86 5.30
N THR A 137 -18.98 -15.03 4.71
CA THR A 137 -18.08 -15.70 3.76
C THR A 137 -18.38 -15.25 2.33
N LEU A 138 -17.34 -14.87 1.60
CA LEU A 138 -17.41 -14.54 0.18
C LEU A 138 -17.38 -15.84 -0.65
N LEU A 139 -18.38 -16.03 -1.49
CA LEU A 139 -18.57 -17.22 -2.32
C LEU A 139 -18.65 -16.81 -3.78
N ILE A 140 -18.27 -17.75 -4.65
CA ILE A 140 -18.29 -17.58 -6.09
C ILE A 140 -18.94 -18.79 -6.76
N ASP A 141 -19.76 -18.54 -7.77
CA ASP A 141 -20.35 -19.55 -8.65
C ASP A 141 -19.94 -19.23 -10.08
N VAL A 142 -19.12 -20.08 -10.70
CA VAL A 142 -18.56 -19.89 -12.05
C VAL A 142 -19.33 -20.76 -13.04
N ARG A 143 -19.69 -20.18 -14.20
CA ARG A 143 -20.41 -20.83 -15.29
C ARG A 143 -19.68 -20.62 -16.61
N GLY A 144 -19.87 -21.55 -17.55
CA GLY A 144 -19.27 -21.50 -18.89
C GLY A 144 -17.99 -22.34 -19.06
N LEU A 145 -17.75 -23.31 -18.18
CA LEU A 145 -16.64 -24.26 -18.25
C LEU A 145 -16.96 -25.47 -19.14
#